data_AF-A0A812HQV9-F1
#
_entry.id   AF-A0A812HQV9-F1
#
_cell.length_a   1.000
_cell.length_b   1.000
_cell.length_c   1.000
_cell.angle_alpha   90.00
_cell.angle_beta   90.00
_cell.angle_gamma   90.00
#
_symmetry.space_group_name_H-M   'P 1'
#
loop_
_entity.id
_entity.type
_entity.pdbx_description
1 polymer ?
#
loop_
_entity_poly.entity_id
_entity_poly.type
_entity_poly.pdbx_seq_one_letter_code
_entity_poly.pdbx_strand_id
1 'polypeptide(L)' 'MLLELIDSMGFRGQYDFLYLPIDFQTHACLGYAFVNLVDPGVVPSFWRSFDGFSNWSLPSKKVCYISWSGPHQGTTV' A
#
# COMPACT_ATOMS: atom_id res chain seq x y z
N MET A 1 9.92 -6.82 2.70
CA MET A 1 9.50 -5.85 1.65
C MET A 1 8.03 -5.46 1.83
N LEU A 2 7.50 -4.42 1.15
CA LEU A 2 6.12 -3.90 1.38
C LEU A 2 5.02 -4.97 1.29
N LEU A 3 5.12 -5.88 0.32
CA LEU A 3 4.18 -7.00 0.15
C LEU A 3 4.14 -7.90 1.40
N GLU A 4 5.31 -8.32 1.90
CA GLU A 4 5.42 -9.14 3.10
C GLU A 4 4.89 -8.43 4.34
N LEU A 5 5.07 -7.10 4.43
CA LEU A 5 4.50 -6.30 5.52
C LEU A 5 2.97 -6.37 5.47
N ILE A 6 2.35 -6.12 4.31
CA ILE A 6 0.90 -6.18 4.13
C ILE A 6 0.37 -7.58 4.46
N ASP A 7 1.04 -8.63 3.99
CA ASP A 7 0.67 -10.00 4.30
C ASP A 7 0.78 -10.32 5.80
N SER A 8 1.86 -9.88 6.45
CA SER A 8 2.08 -10.10 7.90
C SER A 8 1.07 -9.38 8.78
N MET A 9 0.45 -8.30 8.27
CA MET A 9 -0.63 -7.56 8.94
C MET A 9 -2.01 -8.20 8.75
N GLY A 10 -2.08 -9.37 8.09
CA GLY A 10 -3.32 -10.14 7.92
C GLY A 10 -4.12 -9.79 6.67
N PHE A 11 -3.53 -9.08 5.70
CA PHE A 11 -4.21 -8.68 4.46
C PHE A 11 -3.90 -9.57 3.26
N ARG A 12 -3.20 -10.70 3.46
CA ARG A 12 -2.94 -11.66 2.38
C ARG A 12 -4.25 -12.13 1.76
N GLY A 13 -4.38 -11.97 0.44
CA GLY A 13 -5.60 -12.33 -0.29
C GLY A 13 -6.71 -11.28 -0.25
N GLN A 14 -6.52 -10.17 0.48
CA GLN A 14 -7.48 -9.05 0.53
C GLN A 14 -7.21 -7.97 -0.53
N TYR A 15 -6.16 -8.13 -1.34
CA TYR A 15 -5.79 -7.28 -2.46
C TYR A 15 -5.39 -8.16 -3.65
N ASP A 16 -5.65 -7.70 -4.86
CA ASP A 16 -5.32 -8.40 -6.11
C ASP A 16 -4.28 -7.66 -6.97
N PHE A 17 -3.97 -6.41 -6.61
CA PHE A 17 -2.99 -5.58 -7.28
C PHE A 17 -2.16 -4.78 -6.27
N LEU A 18 -0.85 -4.77 -6.49
CA LEU A 18 0.09 -3.90 -5.81
C LEU A 18 1.10 -3.38 -6.82
N TYR A 19 1.22 -2.06 -6.92
CA TYR A 19 2.23 -1.39 -7.73
C TYR A 19 3.12 -0.51 -6.85
N LEU A 20 4.41 -0.85 -6.79
CA LEU A 20 5.43 -0.14 -6.05
C LEU A 20 6.48 0.37 -7.04
N PRO A 21 6.44 1.66 -7.42
CA PRO A 21 7.42 2.24 -8.34
C PRO A 21 8.82 2.22 -7.75
N ILE A 22 9.79 1.85 -8.59
CA ILE A 22 11.21 1.76 -8.26
C ILE A 22 11.98 2.66 -9.22
N ASP A 23 12.91 3.43 -8.67
CA ASP A 23 13.94 4.11 -9.45
C ASP A 23 14.95 3.07 -9.95
N PHE A 24 15.04 2.87 -11.26
CA PHE A 24 15.92 1.87 -11.86
C PHE A 24 17.42 2.20 -11.77
N GLN A 25 17.81 3.42 -11.43
CA GLN A 25 19.23 3.76 -11.23
C GLN A 25 19.68 3.43 -9.81
N THR A 26 18.86 3.80 -8.83
CA THR A 26 19.18 3.65 -7.40
C THR A 26 18.64 2.36 -6.81
N HIS A 27 17.74 1.67 -7.52
CA HIS A 27 16.95 0.53 -7.07
C HIS A 27 16.11 0.83 -5.81
N ALA A 28 15.85 2.11 -5.53
CA ALA A 28 15.08 2.55 -4.38
C ALA A 28 13.60 2.74 -4.75
N CYS A 29 12.70 2.50 -3.78
CA CYS A 29 11.28 2.78 -3.95
C CYS A 29 11.03 4.30 -3.97
N LEU A 30 10.11 4.77 -4.81
CA LEU A 30 9.75 6.20 -4.91
C LEU A 30 8.94 6.73 -3.71
N GLY A 31 8.59 5.85 -2.76
CA GLY A 31 7.96 6.25 -1.49
C GLY A 31 6.43 6.28 -1.52
N TYR A 32 5.80 5.74 -2.57
CA TYR A 32 4.37 5.51 -2.65
C TYR A 32 4.09 4.17 -3.32
N ALA A 33 2.87 3.66 -3.14
CA ALA A 33 2.39 2.46 -3.79
C ALA A 33 0.89 2.59 -4.09
N PHE A 34 0.42 1.86 -5.09
CA PHE A 34 -1.00 1.65 -5.32
C PHE A 34 -1.36 0.24 -4.92
N VAL A 35 -2.48 0.08 -4.22
CA VAL A 35 -3.02 -1.22 -3.80
C VAL A 35 -4.50 -1.24 -4.16
N ASN A 36 -4.94 -2.28 -4.85
CA ASN A 36 -6.36 -2.53 -5.09
C ASN A 36 -6.87 -3.56 -4.08
N LEU A 37 -7.74 -3.13 -3.17
CA LEU A 37 -8.39 -4.03 -2.23
C LEU A 37 -9.58 -4.71 -2.91
N VAL A 38 -9.70 -6.03 -2.75
CA VAL A 38 -10.73 -6.83 -3.44
C VAL A 38 -12.12 -6.60 -2.85
N ASP A 39 -12.19 -6.41 -1.52
CA ASP A 39 -13.44 -6.23 -0.79
C ASP A 39 -13.48 -4.82 -0.15
N PRO A 40 -14.48 -3.97 -0.49
CA PRO A 40 -14.70 -2.68 0.17
C PRO A 40 -14.80 -2.78 1.70
N GLY A 41 -15.28 -3.90 2.24
CA GLY A 41 -15.35 -4.17 3.67
C GLY A 41 -13.99 -4.20 4.37
N VAL A 42 -12.89 -4.38 3.62
CA VAL A 42 -11.51 -4.39 4.13
C VAL A 42 -10.93 -2.98 4.25
N VAL A 43 -11.48 -2.01 3.50
CA VAL A 43 -10.95 -0.64 3.48
C VAL A 43 -10.79 -0.06 4.89
N PRO A 44 -11.78 -0.14 5.81
CA PRO A 44 -11.64 0.47 7.14
C PRO A 44 -10.52 -0.16 7.98
N SER A 45 -10.32 -1.48 7.88
CA SER A 45 -9.26 -2.17 8.64
C SER A 45 -7.88 -1.91 8.04
N PHE A 46 -7.77 -1.88 6.71
CA PHE A 46 -6.55 -1.49 6.01
C PHE A 46 -6.16 -0.05 6.35
N TRP A 47 -7.11 0.88 6.30
CA TRP A 47 -6.88 2.29 6.59
C TRP A 47 -6.38 2.49 8.03
N ARG A 48 -7.04 1.86 9.01
CA ARG A 48 -6.63 1.92 10.42
C ARG A 48 -5.23 1.35 10.66
N SER A 49 -4.83 0.34 9.88
CA SER A 49 -3.56 -0.34 10.06
C SER A 49 -2.38 0.43 9.47
N PHE A 50 -2.61 1.13 8.35
CA PHE A 50 -1.55 1.74 7.57
C PHE A 50 -1.52 3.27 7.63
N ASP A 51 -2.63 3.96 7.90
CA ASP A 51 -2.61 5.42 8.01
C ASP A 51 -1.90 5.85 9.30
N GLY A 52 -0.84 6.66 9.17
CA GLY A 52 0.07 6.98 10.26
C GLY A 52 1.12 5.90 10.57
N PHE A 53 1.21 4.83 9.77
CA PHE A 53 2.18 3.77 10.00
C PHE A 53 3.62 4.26 9.87
N SER A 54 4.45 3.93 10.85
CA SER A 54 5.87 4.33 10.89
C SER A 54 6.81 3.19 11.30
N ASN A 55 6.28 2.00 11.59
CA ASN A 55 7.05 0.83 12.05
C ASN A 55 7.62 0.03 10.86
N TRP A 56 8.39 0.69 10.00
CA TRP A 56 8.94 0.07 8.80
C TRP A 56 10.01 -0.97 9.13
N SER A 57 10.09 -2.02 8.29
CA SER A 57 11.15 -3.05 8.38
C SER A 57 12.56 -2.50 8.15
N LEU A 58 12.67 -1.34 7.50
CA LEU A 58 13.93 -0.62 7.30
C LEU A 58 13.94 0.66 8.15
N PRO A 59 15.11 1.10 8.66
CA PRO A 59 15.22 2.35 9.41
C PRO A 59 14.74 3.54 8.57
N SER A 60 13.55 4.03 8.85
CA SER A 60 12.91 5.11 8.10
C SER A 60 12.12 5.99 9.05
N LYS A 61 12.26 7.31 8.88
CA LYS A 61 11.45 8.32 9.58
C LYS A 61 10.15 8.66 8.86
N LYS A 62 9.89 8.04 7.70
CA LYS A 62 8.68 8.31 6.91
C LYS A 62 7.46 7.82 7.68
N VAL A 63 6.36 8.54 7.55
CA VAL A 63 5.06 8.15 8.09
C VAL A 63 4.14 7.90 6.88
N CYS A 64 3.47 6.76 6.87
CA CYS A 64 2.54 6.40 5.82
C CYS A 64 1.31 7.31 5.90
N TYR A 65 0.85 7.76 4.74
CA TYR A 65 -0.42 8.45 4.55
C TYR A 65 -1.19 7.70 3.48
N ILE A 66 -2.48 7.43 3.75
CA ILE A 66 -3.36 6.78 2.78
C ILE A 66 -4.34 7.79 2.23
N SER A 67 -4.55 7.71 0.93
CA SER A 67 -5.62 8.41 0.25
C SER A 67 -6.23 7.53 -0.83
N TRP A 68 -7.47 7.85 -1.20
CA TRP A 68 -8.05 7.29 -2.40
C TRP A 68 -7.24 7.75 -3.62
N SER A 69 -6.95 6.80 -4.52
CA SER A 69 -6.40 7.12 -5.85
C SER A 69 -7.39 8.00 -6.62
N GLY A 70 -6.90 9.08 -7.24
CA GLY A 70 -7.66 9.91 -8.19
C GLY A 70 -8.15 9.13 -9.42
N PRO A 71 -8.87 9.76 -10.38
CA PRO A 71 -10.00 9.23 -11.17
C PRO A 71 -9.70 8.08 -12.16
N HIS A 72 -8.57 7.40 -12.06
CA HIS A 72 -8.22 6.24 -12.87
C HIS A 72 -8.32 4.95 -12.07
N GLN A 73 -9.36 4.84 -11.24
CA GLN A 73 -9.84 3.52 -10.80
C GLN A 73 -10.46 2.89 -12.06
N GLY A 74 -9.90 1.78 -12.54
CA GLY A 74 -10.30 1.10 -13.77
C GLY A 74 -11.74 0.57 -13.82
N THR A 75 -12.62 1.06 -12.95
CA THR A 75 -14.06 0.94 -13.03
C THR A 75 -14.59 1.89 -14.09
N THR A 76 -14.48 1.47 -15.36
CA THR A 76 -15.39 1.97 -16.40
C THR A 76 -16.79 1.45 -16.05
N VAL A 77 -17.65 2.35 -15.59
CA VAL A 77 -19.10 2.24 -15.76
C VAL A 77 -19.55 3.25 -16.79
#